data_AF-A0A4Z2EK24-F1
#
_entry.id   AF-A0A4Z2EK24-F1
#
_cell.length_a   1.000
_cell.length_b   1.000
_cell.length_c   1.000
_cell.angle_alpha   90.00
_cell.angle_beta   90.00
_cell.angle_gamma   90.00
#
_symmetry.space_group_name_H-M   'P 1'
#
loop_
_entity.id
_entity.type
_entity.pdbx_description
1 polymer ?
#
loop_
_entity_poly.entity_id
_entity_poly.type
_entity_poly.pdbx_seq_one_letter_code
_entity_poly.pdbx_strand_id
1 'polypeptide(L)'
;MRVGVLAKGLLLRGDKNVNLVLLCSEKPTQSLLTRIVEHLPKQLTVVTQDKYEVSSSAEEAAIILMSGTEPKMQVTITLTSPVIREESVREGDVTSGMVKDPADVLDRQKCLDALAALRHAKWFQARANGLQSCVIIIRILRDLCQRVPTWSPFPGWVSISLRRQIEWE
;
A
#
# COMPACT_ATOMS: atom_id res chain seq x y z
N MET A 1 3.03 -2.06 8.14
CA MET A 1 2.20 -3.23 7.77
C MET A 1 2.53 -3.68 6.36
N ARG A 2 2.66 -4.98 6.09
CA ARG A 2 2.85 -5.50 4.72
C ARG A 2 1.52 -5.50 3.98
N VAL A 3 1.50 -5.08 2.72
CA VAL A 3 0.31 -5.16 1.86
C VAL A 3 0.68 -5.67 0.46
N GLY A 4 -0.31 -5.76 -0.43
CA GLY A 4 -0.10 -6.16 -1.82
C GLY A 4 0.40 -7.60 -1.96
N VAL A 5 1.20 -7.85 -3.00
CA VAL A 5 1.72 -9.19 -3.32
C VAL A 5 2.65 -9.75 -2.25
N LEU A 6 3.38 -8.88 -1.53
CA LEU A 6 4.25 -9.29 -0.43
C LEU A 6 3.43 -9.92 0.70
N ALA A 7 2.36 -9.24 1.15
CA ALA A 7 1.54 -9.74 2.25
C ALA A 7 0.76 -11.02 1.88
N LYS A 8 0.41 -11.15 0.60
CA LYS A 8 -0.33 -12.31 0.07
C LYS A 8 0.58 -13.50 -0.25
N GLY A 9 1.91 -13.37 -0.10
CA GLY A 9 2.86 -14.42 -0.48
C GLY A 9 2.85 -14.72 -1.98
N LEU A 10 2.51 -13.74 -2.81
CA LEU A 10 2.33 -13.91 -4.26
C LEU A 10 3.52 -13.42 -5.09
N LEU A 11 4.67 -13.16 -4.45
CA LEU A 11 5.88 -12.71 -5.14
C LEU A 11 6.35 -13.75 -6.17
N LEU A 12 6.64 -13.27 -7.37
CA LEU A 12 7.19 -14.04 -8.48
C LEU A 12 8.62 -13.58 -8.77
N ARG A 13 9.39 -14.42 -9.46
CA ARG A 13 10.74 -14.06 -9.89
C ARG A 13 10.67 -12.86 -10.84
N GLY A 14 11.42 -11.80 -10.53
CA GLY A 14 11.41 -10.55 -11.30
C GLY A 14 10.60 -9.42 -10.65
N ASP A 15 9.80 -9.73 -9.62
CA ASP A 15 9.16 -8.68 -8.82
C ASP A 15 10.21 -7.87 -8.06
N LYS A 16 10.26 -6.57 -8.37
CA LYS A 16 11.16 -5.62 -7.72
C LYS A 16 10.45 -4.63 -6.82
N ASN A 17 9.11 -4.61 -6.86
CA ASN A 17 8.30 -3.61 -6.17
C ASN A 17 7.57 -4.23 -4.99
N VAL A 18 7.72 -3.63 -3.82
CA VAL A 18 7.11 -4.06 -2.57
C VAL A 18 6.31 -2.91 -1.96
N ASN A 19 5.11 -3.20 -1.48
CA ASN A 19 4.22 -2.20 -0.90
C ASN A 19 4.04 -2.43 0.60
N LEU A 20 4.22 -1.37 1.38
CA LEU A 20 3.97 -1.31 2.81
C LEU A 20 2.99 -0.18 3.10
N VAL A 21 2.21 -0.34 4.17
CA VAL A 21 1.33 0.69 4.71
C VAL A 21 1.78 1.05 6.12
N LEU A 22 2.01 2.32 6.37
CA LEU A 22 2.30 2.88 7.69
C LEU A 22 1.01 3.48 8.27
N LEU A 23 0.59 2.97 9.42
CA LEU A 23 -0.61 3.44 10.11
C LEU A 23 -0.22 4.52 11.11
N CYS A 24 -0.75 5.72 10.92
CA CYS A 24 -0.62 6.85 11.83
C CYS A 24 -1.84 6.96 12.74
N SER A 25 -1.64 7.32 14.01
CA SER A 25 -2.75 7.61 14.93
C SER A 25 -3.56 8.83 14.50
N GLU A 26 -2.88 9.82 13.92
CA GLU A 26 -3.47 11.06 13.41
C GLU A 26 -3.38 11.13 11.88
N LYS A 27 -4.06 12.10 11.25
CA LYS A 27 -4.00 12.31 9.79
C LYS A 27 -2.53 12.53 9.37
N PRO A 28 -2.01 11.78 8.38
CA PRO A 28 -0.64 11.95 7.94
C PRO A 28 -0.50 13.29 7.21
N THR A 29 0.56 14.01 7.53
CA THR A 29 0.89 15.33 6.97
C THR A 29 2.17 15.27 6.12
N GLN A 30 2.42 16.27 5.26
CA GLN A 30 3.69 16.31 4.51
C GLN A 30 4.87 16.56 5.46
N SER A 31 4.66 17.34 6.54
CA SER A 31 5.64 17.46 7.62
C SER A 31 6.07 16.11 8.22
N LEU A 32 5.15 15.16 8.36
CA LEU A 32 5.47 13.80 8.80
C LEU A 32 6.28 13.03 7.74
N LEU A 33 5.94 13.15 6.45
CA LEU A 33 6.72 12.55 5.36
C LEU A 33 8.18 13.03 5.40
N THR A 34 8.38 14.35 5.45
CA THR A 34 9.72 14.96 5.49
C THR A 34 10.50 14.47 6.70
N ARG A 35 9.88 14.44 7.88
CA ARG A 35 10.51 13.93 9.09
C ARG A 35 10.93 12.46 8.95
N ILE A 36 10.09 11.61 8.35
CA ILE A 36 10.46 10.22 8.14
C ILE A 36 11.62 10.11 7.13
N VAL A 37 11.61 10.87 6.04
CA VAL A 37 12.71 10.86 5.06
C VAL A 37 14.04 11.29 5.68
N GLU A 38 14.04 12.22 6.63
CA GLU A 38 15.27 12.65 7.32
C GLU A 38 15.79 11.63 8.34
N HIS A 39 14.89 10.90 9.00
CA HIS A 39 15.25 9.97 10.07
C HIS A 39 15.47 8.53 9.57
N LEU A 40 14.76 8.10 8.52
CA LEU A 40 14.79 6.74 8.03
C LEU A 40 16.18 6.30 7.53
N PRO A 41 16.93 7.10 6.75
CA PRO A 41 18.30 6.75 6.35
C PRO A 41 19.23 6.55 7.56
N LYS A 42 19.11 7.40 8.59
CA LYS A 42 19.93 7.31 9.82
C LYS A 42 19.68 6.03 10.60
N GLN A 43 18.45 5.53 10.58
CA GLN A 43 18.10 4.25 11.21
C GLN A 43 18.53 3.06 10.35
N LEU A 44 18.45 3.18 9.02
CA LEU A 44 18.91 2.13 8.10
C LEU A 44 20.42 1.87 8.25
N THR A 45 21.24 2.91 8.41
CA THR A 45 22.70 2.74 8.61
C THR A 45 23.08 2.00 9.89
N VAL A 46 22.17 1.93 10.88
CA VAL A 46 22.40 1.17 12.13
C VAL A 46 22.10 -0.32 11.91
N VAL A 47 21.13 -0.64 11.07
CA VAL A 47 20.66 -2.02 10.85
C VAL A 47 21.45 -2.69 9.72
N THR A 48 21.88 -1.94 8.71
CA THR A 48 22.57 -2.48 7.54
C THR A 48 23.58 -1.47 6.99
N GLN A 49 24.63 -2.00 6.36
CA GLN A 49 25.65 -1.22 5.64
C GLN A 49 25.25 -0.92 4.20
N ASP A 50 24.10 -1.45 3.75
CA ASP A 50 23.62 -1.27 2.38
C ASP A 50 23.16 0.18 2.12
N LYS A 51 23.41 0.65 0.89
CA LYS A 51 22.98 1.98 0.46
C LYS A 51 21.53 1.92 -0.02
N TYR A 52 20.67 2.72 0.61
CA TYR A 52 19.29 2.94 0.18
C TYR A 52 19.08 4.41 -0.15
N GLU A 53 18.47 4.66 -1.30
CA GLU A 53 17.98 5.98 -1.68
C GLU A 53 16.56 6.13 -1.15
N VAL A 54 16.30 7.22 -0.42
CA VAL A 54 14.99 7.50 0.19
C VAL A 54 14.44 8.77 -0.44
N SER A 55 13.25 8.67 -1.03
CA SER A 55 12.49 9.81 -1.54
C SER A 55 11.08 9.82 -0.95
N SER A 56 10.46 10.99 -0.86
CA SER A 56 9.03 11.11 -0.54
C SER A 56 8.29 11.73 -1.71
N SER A 57 7.03 11.32 -1.86
CA SER A 57 6.07 11.93 -2.78
C SER A 57 4.83 12.32 -1.98
N ALA A 58 4.56 13.62 -1.91
CA ALA A 58 3.35 14.16 -1.28
C ALA A 58 2.09 13.78 -2.09
N GLU A 59 2.19 13.75 -3.43
CA GLU A 59 1.10 13.38 -4.34
C GLU A 59 0.65 11.92 -4.14
N GLU A 60 1.60 11.02 -3.90
CA GLU A 60 1.32 9.59 -3.67
C GLU A 60 1.13 9.25 -2.19
N ALA A 61 1.22 10.24 -1.29
CA ALA A 61 1.19 10.06 0.15
C ALA A 61 2.17 8.96 0.62
N ALA A 62 3.33 8.86 -0.03
CA ALA A 62 4.20 7.69 0.09
C ALA A 62 5.69 8.04 0.15
N ILE A 63 6.44 7.15 0.79
CA ILE A 63 7.90 7.16 0.87
C ILE A 63 8.40 6.02 -0.01
N ILE A 64 9.32 6.33 -0.92
CA ILE A 64 9.89 5.37 -1.85
C ILE A 64 11.34 5.13 -1.43
N LEU A 65 11.65 3.88 -1.14
CA LEU A 65 12.99 3.40 -0.85
C LEU A 65 13.48 2.62 -2.07
N MET A 66 14.63 2.96 -2.59
CA MET A 66 15.30 2.19 -3.64
C MET A 66 16.60 1.62 -3.12
N SER A 67 16.80 0.31 -3.33
CA SER A 67 18.07 -0.32 -3.03
C SER A 67 19.12 0.07 -4.08
N GLY A 68 20.31 0.46 -3.60
CA GLY A 68 21.45 0.80 -4.45
C GLY A 68 22.20 -0.41 -5.01
N THR A 69 21.91 -1.63 -4.55
CA THR A 69 22.51 -2.87 -5.05
C THR A 69 21.64 -3.49 -6.15
N GLU A 70 22.27 -4.14 -7.13
CA GLU A 70 21.55 -4.81 -8.21
C GLU A 70 21.19 -6.25 -7.79
N PRO A 71 19.93 -6.70 -7.94
CA PRO A 71 18.79 -6.01 -8.56
C PRO A 71 18.16 -4.91 -7.68
N LYS A 72 17.94 -3.73 -8.28
CA LYS A 72 17.29 -2.59 -7.62
C LYS A 72 15.87 -2.97 -7.17
N MET A 73 15.71 -3.14 -5.87
CA MET A 73 14.41 -3.33 -5.22
C MET A 73 13.83 -1.98 -4.81
N GLN A 74 12.55 -1.78 -5.06
CA GLN A 74 11.80 -0.59 -4.65
C GLN A 74 10.79 -0.98 -3.57
N VAL A 75 10.80 -0.27 -2.45
CA VAL A 75 9.80 -0.39 -1.40
C VAL A 75 9.02 0.92 -1.32
N THR A 76 7.72 0.86 -1.59
CA THR A 76 6.80 1.99 -1.46
C THR A 76 6.05 1.86 -0.14
N ILE A 77 6.19 2.86 0.73
CA ILE A 77 5.54 2.95 2.04
C ILE A 77 4.48 4.04 1.95
N THR A 78 3.21 3.66 1.84
CA THR A 78 2.10 4.62 1.84
C THR A 78 1.64 4.89 3.28
N LEU A 79 1.48 6.17 3.62
CA LEU A 79 0.99 6.59 4.94
C LEU A 79 -0.53 6.66 4.92
N THR A 80 -1.16 6.21 5.99
CA THR A 80 -2.61 6.34 6.15
C THR A 80 -2.99 6.35 7.63
N SER A 81 -4.21 6.78 7.93
CA SER A 81 -4.76 6.79 9.29
C SER A 81 -6.21 6.30 9.27
N PRO A 82 -6.65 5.50 10.26
CA PRO A 82 -8.04 5.08 10.38
C PRO A 82 -9.00 6.26 10.55
N VAL A 83 -8.54 7.40 11.08
CA VAL A 83 -9.34 8.61 11.31
C VAL A 83 -9.89 9.20 10.01
N ILE A 84 -9.17 9.03 8.89
CA ILE A 84 -9.58 9.50 7.55
C ILE A 84 -10.88 8.82 7.09
N ARG A 85 -11.12 7.58 7.54
CA ARG A 85 -12.35 6.84 7.24
C ARG A 85 -13.53 7.29 8.10
N GLU A 86 -13.29 7.70 9.34
CA GLU A 86 -14.38 8.11 10.24
C GLU A 86 -15.08 9.39 9.77
N GLU A 87 -14.36 10.24 9.05
CA GLU A 87 -14.88 11.47 8.46
C GLU A 87 -15.70 11.20 7.18
N SER A 88 -15.33 10.21 6.36
CA SER A 88 -16.10 9.85 5.15
C SER A 88 -17.49 9.31 5.46
N VAL A 89 -17.67 8.66 6.61
CA VAL A 89 -18.98 8.18 7.07
C VAL A 89 -19.86 9.34 7.56
N ARG A 90 -19.27 10.47 7.96
CA ARG A 90 -19.98 11.66 8.46
C ARG A 90 -20.30 12.69 7.36
N GLU A 91 -19.60 12.65 6.22
CA GLU A 91 -19.87 13.51 5.05
C GLU A 91 -21.18 13.18 4.30
N GLY A 92 -21.90 12.12 4.67
CA GLY A 92 -23.23 11.81 4.15
C GLY A 92 -24.36 12.69 4.72
N ASP A 93 -24.05 13.54 5.71
CA ASP A 93 -25.00 14.46 6.35
C ASP A 93 -24.57 15.90 6.09
N VAL A 94 -25.49 16.73 5.57
CA VAL A 94 -25.22 17.97 4.82
C VAL A 94 -24.79 19.15 5.71
N THR A 95 -24.22 18.90 6.90
CA THR A 95 -23.87 19.93 7.88
C THR A 95 -22.58 19.61 8.63
N SER A 96 -21.43 19.74 7.98
CA SER A 96 -20.19 20.07 8.70
C SER A 96 -19.19 20.77 7.78
N GLY A 97 -19.52 22.02 7.44
CA GLY A 97 -18.51 22.98 7.00
C GLY A 97 -17.69 23.44 8.21
N MET A 98 -16.37 23.55 8.02
CA MET A 98 -15.40 24.24 8.88
C MET A 98 -14.67 23.41 9.96
N VAL A 99 -13.98 22.35 9.55
CA VAL A 99 -12.57 22.24 9.94
C VAL A 99 -11.79 22.35 8.65
N LYS A 100 -11.13 23.49 8.42
CA LYS A 100 -10.18 23.61 7.30
C LYS A 100 -9.13 22.54 7.57
N ASP A 101 -9.19 21.43 6.86
CA ASP A 101 -8.08 20.49 6.84
C ASP A 101 -6.82 21.32 6.57
N PRO A 102 -5.77 21.20 7.40
CA PRO A 102 -4.55 21.93 7.17
C PRO A 102 -4.09 21.60 5.74
N ALA A 103 -3.63 22.60 4.98
CA ALA A 103 -3.17 22.41 3.59
C ALA A 103 -1.99 21.40 3.46
N ASP A 104 -1.51 20.89 4.59
CA ASP A 104 -0.46 19.90 4.77
C ASP A 104 -0.98 18.45 4.86
N VAL A 105 -2.30 18.20 4.80
CA VAL A 105 -2.85 16.82 4.81
C VAL A 105 -2.62 16.15 3.45
N LEU A 106 -2.18 14.89 3.49
CA LEU A 106 -1.95 14.09 2.28
C LEU A 106 -3.24 13.78 1.53
N ASP A 107 -3.12 13.39 0.25
CA ASP A 107 -4.28 13.03 -0.57
C ASP A 107 -5.13 11.94 0.11
N ARG A 108 -6.36 12.34 0.41
CA ARG A 108 -7.36 11.50 1.07
C ARG A 108 -7.62 10.22 0.27
N GLN A 109 -7.68 10.31 -1.06
CA GLN A 109 -7.98 9.15 -1.91
C GLN A 109 -6.87 8.10 -1.80
N LYS A 110 -5.60 8.53 -1.82
CA LYS A 110 -4.44 7.65 -1.63
C LYS A 110 -4.43 7.00 -0.26
N CYS A 111 -4.78 7.75 0.78
CA CYS A 111 -4.90 7.21 2.12
C CYS A 111 -6.01 6.14 2.24
N LEU A 112 -7.16 6.36 1.58
CA LEU A 112 -8.26 5.38 1.52
C LEU A 112 -7.87 4.12 0.74
N ASP A 113 -7.17 4.26 -0.38
CA ASP A 113 -6.66 3.13 -1.15
C ASP A 113 -5.62 2.32 -0.36
N ALA A 114 -4.78 2.96 0.45
CA ALA A 114 -3.88 2.28 1.38
C ALA A 114 -4.65 1.47 2.46
N LEU A 115 -5.74 2.02 3.01
CA LEU A 115 -6.61 1.29 3.94
C LEU A 115 -7.31 0.10 3.25
N ALA A 116 -7.76 0.29 2.00
CA ALA A 116 -8.33 -0.79 1.19
C ALA A 116 -7.29 -1.91 0.96
N ALA A 117 -6.05 -1.55 0.60
CA ALA A 117 -4.96 -2.50 0.42
C ALA A 117 -4.64 -3.27 1.71
N LEU A 118 -4.72 -2.60 2.87
CA LEU A 118 -4.56 -3.25 4.18
C LEU A 118 -5.68 -4.25 4.46
N ARG A 119 -6.94 -3.90 4.18
CA ARG A 119 -8.08 -4.84 4.30
C ARG A 119 -7.93 -6.03 3.36
N HIS A 120 -7.53 -5.80 2.11
CA HIS A 120 -7.28 -6.85 1.14
C HIS A 120 -6.19 -7.82 1.58
N ALA A 121 -5.13 -7.31 2.21
CA ALA A 121 -4.07 -8.15 2.77
C ALA A 121 -4.60 -9.02 3.92
N LYS A 122 -5.33 -8.43 4.88
CA LYS A 122 -5.92 -9.15 6.01
C LYS A 122 -6.93 -10.21 5.57
N TRP A 123 -7.87 -9.84 4.68
CA TRP A 123 -8.85 -10.78 4.14
C TRP A 123 -8.16 -11.94 3.42
N PHE A 124 -7.15 -11.66 2.59
CA PHE A 124 -6.43 -12.72 1.86
C PHE A 124 -5.72 -13.67 2.83
N GLN A 125 -5.09 -13.12 3.87
CA GLN A 125 -4.45 -13.92 4.89
C GLN A 125 -5.44 -14.80 5.64
N ALA A 126 -6.63 -14.29 5.97
CA ALA A 126 -7.67 -15.02 6.69
C ALA A 126 -8.41 -16.05 5.84
N ARG A 127 -8.65 -15.76 4.55
CA ARG A 127 -9.56 -16.54 3.69
C ARG A 127 -8.89 -17.37 2.61
N ALA A 128 -7.76 -16.91 2.05
CA ALA A 128 -7.11 -17.55 0.91
C ALA A 128 -5.77 -18.22 1.27
N ASN A 129 -5.02 -17.68 2.23
CA ASN A 129 -3.69 -18.19 2.57
C ASN A 129 -3.71 -19.62 3.17
N GLY A 130 -4.82 -20.01 3.81
CA GLY A 130 -5.03 -21.39 4.29
C GLY A 130 -5.27 -22.40 3.16
N LEU A 131 -5.62 -21.95 1.95
CA LEU A 131 -5.91 -22.78 0.79
C LEU A 131 -4.68 -22.80 -0.14
N GLN A 132 -3.79 -23.77 0.08
CA GLN A 132 -2.53 -23.88 -0.69
C GLN A 132 -2.76 -23.88 -2.22
N SER A 133 -3.77 -24.61 -2.70
CA SER A 133 -4.11 -24.65 -4.12
C SER A 133 -4.55 -23.29 -4.67
N CYS A 134 -5.27 -22.49 -3.87
CA CYS A 134 -5.70 -21.14 -4.27
C CYS A 134 -4.48 -20.23 -4.50
N VAL A 135 -3.52 -20.24 -3.57
CA VAL A 135 -2.29 -19.44 -3.67
C VAL A 135 -1.46 -19.83 -4.91
N ILE A 136 -1.33 -21.13 -5.19
CA ILE A 136 -0.61 -21.63 -6.36
C ILE A 136 -1.29 -21.20 -7.66
N ILE A 137 -2.62 -21.37 -7.77
CA ILE A 137 -3.39 -20.98 -8.95
C ILE A 137 -3.23 -19.48 -9.20
N ILE A 138 -3.32 -18.64 -8.16
CA ILE A 138 -3.17 -17.19 -8.30
C ILE A 138 -1.76 -16.83 -8.79
N ARG A 139 -0.71 -17.51 -8.31
CA ARG A 139 0.66 -17.31 -8.81
C ARG A 139 0.77 -17.65 -10.30
N ILE A 140 0.20 -18.76 -10.74
CA ILE A 140 0.21 -19.19 -12.15
C ILE A 140 -0.55 -18.20 -13.02
N LEU A 141 -1.76 -17.79 -12.60
CA LEU A 141 -2.56 -16.82 -13.32
C LEU A 141 -1.84 -15.47 -13.44
N ARG A 142 -1.17 -15.04 -12.38
CA ARG A 142 -0.37 -13.80 -12.39
C ARG A 142 0.80 -13.89 -13.36
N ASP A 143 1.54 -14.99 -13.36
CA ASP A 143 2.63 -15.24 -14.32
C ASP A 143 2.11 -15.23 -15.76
N LEU A 144 0.95 -15.86 -16.01
CA LEU A 144 0.31 -15.87 -17.32
C LEU A 144 -0.09 -14.45 -17.76
N CYS A 145 -0.67 -13.65 -16.86
CA CYS A 145 -1.02 -12.25 -17.13
C CYS A 145 0.21 -11.38 -17.45
N GLN A 146 1.37 -11.69 -16.86
CA GLN A 146 2.64 -10.99 -17.14
C GLN A 146 3.24 -11.38 -18.49
N ARG A 147 3.12 -12.66 -18.87
CA ARG A 147 3.70 -13.19 -20.13
C ARG A 147 2.81 -12.97 -21.35
N VAL A 148 1.49 -12.97 -21.17
CA VAL A 148 0.51 -12.91 -22.27
C VAL A 148 -0.32 -11.63 -22.15
N PRO A 149 -0.06 -10.58 -22.96
CA PRO A 149 -0.75 -9.29 -22.88
C PRO A 149 -2.28 -9.38 -23.01
N THR A 150 -2.79 -10.40 -23.72
CA THR A 150 -4.24 -10.66 -23.84
C THR A 150 -4.93 -10.85 -22.48
N TRP A 151 -4.20 -11.35 -21.48
CA TRP A 151 -4.71 -11.59 -20.12
C TRP A 151 -4.40 -10.46 -19.14
N SER A 152 -3.73 -9.39 -19.59
CA SER A 152 -3.40 -8.22 -18.76
C SER A 152 -4.58 -7.48 -18.11
N PRO A 153 -5.85 -7.53 -18.59
CA PRO A 153 -6.98 -6.92 -17.88
C PRO A 153 -7.43 -7.70 -16.63
N PHE A 154 -7.08 -8.99 -16.56
CA PHE A 154 -7.54 -9.90 -15.50
C PHE A 154 -7.15 -9.52 -14.06
N PRO A 155 -5.95 -8.97 -13.77
CA PRO A 155 -5.57 -8.52 -12.42
C PRO A 155 -6.48 -7.41 -11.87
N GLY A 156 -7.01 -6.54 -12.75
CA GLY A 156 -7.97 -5.50 -12.38
C GLY A 156 -9.31 -6.09 -11.94
N TRP A 157 -9.76 -7.16 -12.61
CA TRP A 157 -11.04 -7.81 -12.33
C TRP A 157 -11.04 -8.60 -11.02
N VAL A 158 -9.91 -9.25 -10.68
CA VAL A 158 -9.70 -9.89 -9.37
C VAL A 158 -9.65 -8.84 -8.25
N SER A 159 -9.00 -7.70 -8.50
CA SER A 159 -8.99 -6.56 -7.56
C SER A 159 -10.39 -5.99 -7.31
N ILE A 160 -11.21 -5.83 -8.35
CA ILE A 160 -12.59 -5.33 -8.26
C ILE A 160 -13.52 -6.33 -7.56
N SER A 161 -13.43 -7.62 -7.89
CA SER A 161 -14.27 -8.65 -7.26
C SER A 161 -13.91 -8.85 -5.78
N LEU A 162 -12.63 -8.78 -5.42
CA LEU A 162 -12.20 -8.77 -4.02
C LEU A 162 -12.62 -7.50 -3.28
N ARG A 163 -12.59 -6.34 -3.94
CA ARG A 163 -13.03 -5.06 -3.35
C ARG A 163 -14.53 -5.12 -3.02
N ARG A 164 -15.37 -5.69 -3.90
CA ARG A 164 -16.79 -5.96 -3.60
C ARG A 164 -16.95 -6.91 -2.42
N GLN A 165 -16.26 -8.05 -2.38
CA GLN A 165 -16.43 -9.02 -1.29
C GLN A 165 -16.00 -8.48 0.10
N ILE A 166 -15.12 -7.47 0.13
CA ILE A 166 -14.59 -6.84 1.35
C ILE A 166 -15.36 -5.57 1.74
N GLU A 167 -16.15 -4.98 0.84
CA GLU A 167 -17.06 -3.87 1.16
C GLU A 167 -18.39 -4.34 1.75
N TRP A 168 -18.73 -5.63 1.61
CA TRP A 168 -19.95 -6.25 2.16
C TRP A 168 -19.76 -7.02 3.49
N GLU A 169 -18.53 -7.05 4.06
CA GLU A 169 -18.23 -7.51 5.44
C GLU A 169 -17.70 -6.35 6.30
#